data_AF-A0A956MYY1-F1
#
_entry.id   AF-A0A956MYY1-F1
#
_cell.length_a   1.000
_cell.length_b   1.000
_cell.length_c   1.000
_cell.angle_alpha   90.00
_cell.angle_beta   90.00
_cell.angle_gamma   90.00
#
_symmetry.space_group_name_H-M   'P 1'
#
loop_
_entity.id
_entity.type
_entity.pdbx_description
1 polymer ?
#
loop_
_entity_poly.entity_id
_entity_poly.type
_entity_poly.pdbx_seq_one_letter_code
_entity_poly.pdbx_strand_id
1 'polypeptide(L)'
;MTINKKKRGYLSFILSLSLSIGITGCTKITTKNNVKEEVKVKEVEEEKVLASVKTSYIEDDILSYKTTLEFEHDNEIVFQNKYSDMEGIFTFRGNSLRNSPSFGYADLNDKELEILWEFRTASSSWGGGAGWTGQPAIVKWPKELRESMNIYDEFKGKEDFTEVIYGSLDGNIYFLELNSGKTTRDKIKVGNPIKGSLSIDPRGIPLLYVGEGINESGVVGFNIYSLIDGCKLYELNGSDKYASRGWPAFDSSAIVNTATDSVVVGGENGLLYNIKLNTTYDKNNNTISID
;
A
#
# COMPACT_ATOMS: atom_id res chain seq x y z
N MET A 1 39.67 55.35 4.91
CA MET A 1 38.60 54.35 4.86
C MET A 1 38.73 53.52 6.12
N THR A 2 37.86 53.76 7.08
CA THR A 2 38.09 53.43 8.49
C THR A 2 36.95 52.54 8.99
N ILE A 3 37.28 51.68 9.97
CA ILE A 3 36.38 51.03 10.96
C ILE A 3 35.68 49.74 10.44
N ASN A 4 35.62 48.58 11.11
CA ASN A 4 36.05 48.08 12.42
C ASN A 4 36.18 46.54 12.39
N LYS A 5 37.13 45.99 13.16
CA LYS A 5 37.02 44.63 13.74
C LYS A 5 36.31 44.76 15.09
N LYS A 6 35.23 43.98 15.34
CA LYS A 6 34.71 43.76 16.71
C LYS A 6 34.10 42.37 16.89
N LYS A 7 34.63 41.72 17.94
CA LYS A 7 34.01 40.84 18.96
C LYS A 7 33.31 39.53 18.52
N ARG A 8 33.97 38.41 18.90
CA ARG A 8 33.33 37.16 19.34
C ARG A 8 32.55 37.44 20.63
N GLY A 9 31.22 37.34 20.56
CA GLY A 9 30.34 37.23 21.72
C GLY A 9 29.81 35.80 21.79
N TYR A 10 29.87 35.20 22.98
CA TYR A 10 29.15 33.98 23.29
C TYR A 10 27.65 34.29 23.29
N LEU A 11 26.89 33.61 22.44
CA LEU A 11 25.42 33.66 22.47
C LEU A 11 24.91 32.37 23.10
N SER A 12 24.26 32.55 24.25
CA SER A 12 23.55 31.52 25.00
C SER A 12 22.40 30.98 24.15
N PHE A 13 22.38 29.68 23.86
CA PHE A 13 21.19 29.01 23.35
C PHE A 13 20.46 28.38 24.55
N ILE A 14 19.35 29.00 24.95
CA ILE A 14 18.35 28.34 25.79
C ILE A 14 17.68 27.29 24.91
N LEU A 15 17.99 26.03 25.16
CA LEU A 15 17.29 24.90 24.57
C LEU A 15 15.91 24.78 25.24
N SER A 16 14.90 25.45 24.71
CA SER A 16 13.51 25.11 25.01
C SER A 16 13.19 23.78 24.33
N LEU A 17 13.26 22.70 25.10
CA LEU A 17 12.83 21.38 24.67
C LEU A 17 11.29 21.39 24.63
N SER A 18 10.70 21.87 23.52
CA SER A 18 9.29 21.60 23.23
C SER A 18 9.20 20.14 22.77
N LEU A 19 8.78 19.31 23.70
CA LEU A 19 8.49 17.90 23.49
C LEU A 19 7.23 17.78 22.61
N SER A 20 7.40 17.77 21.29
CA SER A 20 6.35 17.37 20.36
C SER A 20 6.41 15.86 20.18
N ILE A 21 5.80 15.12 21.11
CA ILE A 21 5.49 13.70 20.90
C ILE A 21 4.38 13.66 19.84
N GLY A 22 4.80 13.61 18.58
CA GLY A 22 3.95 13.21 17.46
C GLY A 22 4.07 11.70 17.26
N ILE A 23 3.65 10.91 18.25
CA ILE A 23 3.38 9.49 18.03
C ILE A 23 1.93 9.43 17.54
N THR A 24 1.74 9.55 16.22
CA THR A 24 0.58 8.91 15.57
C THR A 24 0.95 7.46 15.29
N GLY A 25 1.27 6.75 16.36
CA GLY A 25 1.35 5.29 16.37
C GLY A 25 -0.01 4.79 16.80
N CYS A 26 -0.71 4.10 15.91
CA CYS A 26 -1.86 3.30 16.29
C CYS A 26 -1.38 2.19 17.21
N THR A 27 -1.45 2.42 18.52
CA THR A 27 -1.36 1.34 19.52
C THR A 27 -2.05 1.82 20.80
N LYS A 28 -3.25 1.29 21.07
CA LYS A 28 -3.88 1.41 22.40
C LYS A 28 -3.04 0.58 23.38
N ILE A 29 -2.17 1.22 24.16
CA ILE A 29 -1.53 0.58 25.30
C ILE A 29 -2.40 0.82 26.54
N THR A 30 -3.00 -0.26 27.04
CA THR A 30 -3.66 -0.29 28.34
C THR A 30 -2.61 -0.25 29.45
N THR A 31 -2.64 0.79 30.27
CA THR A 31 -1.75 0.96 31.43
C THR A 31 -2.14 0.04 32.58
N LYS A 32 -1.20 -0.79 33.06
CA LYS A 32 -1.18 -1.29 34.44
C LYS A 32 0.25 -1.27 35.00
N ASN A 33 0.42 -0.34 35.94
CA ASN A 33 1.32 -0.25 37.11
C ASN A 33 2.70 -0.91 37.13
N ASN A 34 3.67 -0.03 37.44
CA ASN A 34 5.06 -0.27 37.82
C ASN A 34 5.23 -1.22 39.02
N VAL A 35 6.13 -2.20 38.87
CA VAL A 35 7.00 -2.70 39.95
C VAL A 35 8.42 -2.79 39.38
N LYS A 36 9.38 -2.17 40.06
CA LYS A 36 10.82 -2.22 39.73
C LYS A 36 11.41 -3.51 40.29
N GLU A 37 11.93 -4.37 39.41
CA GLU A 37 12.94 -5.37 39.77
C GLU A 37 14.15 -5.21 38.84
N GLU A 38 15.32 -4.98 39.43
CA GLU A 38 16.60 -4.97 38.71
C GLU A 38 17.00 -6.40 38.36
N VAL A 39 16.92 -6.75 37.07
CA VAL A 39 17.45 -8.01 36.54
C VAL A 39 18.75 -7.72 35.79
N LYS A 40 19.85 -8.30 36.27
CA LYS A 40 21.15 -8.30 35.58
C LYS A 40 21.04 -9.03 34.25
N VAL A 41 21.17 -8.30 33.15
CA VAL A 41 21.24 -8.87 31.79
C VAL A 41 22.65 -9.43 31.57
N LYS A 42 22.74 -10.74 31.30
CA LYS A 42 23.91 -11.36 30.69
C LYS A 42 23.86 -11.08 29.19
N GLU A 43 24.93 -10.54 28.62
CA GLU A 43 25.12 -10.51 27.17
C GLU A 43 25.11 -11.94 26.64
N VAL A 44 24.15 -12.22 25.75
CA VAL A 44 24.14 -13.41 24.91
C VAL A 44 24.57 -12.93 23.54
N GLU A 45 25.74 -13.39 23.08
CA GLU A 45 26.14 -13.24 21.69
C GLU A 45 25.13 -14.00 20.82
N GLU A 46 24.30 -13.26 20.09
CA GLU A 46 23.50 -13.82 19.00
C GLU A 46 24.44 -14.17 17.84
N GLU A 47 24.83 -15.44 17.78
CA GLU A 47 25.46 -16.03 16.62
C GLU A 47 24.46 -16.00 15.45
N LYS A 48 24.63 -15.02 14.57
CA LYS A 48 23.86 -14.85 13.34
C LYS A 48 24.18 -16.00 12.38
N VAL A 49 23.42 -17.08 12.47
CA VAL A 49 23.44 -18.14 11.44
C VAL A 49 22.82 -17.57 10.18
N LEU A 50 23.65 -16.99 9.31
CA LEU A 50 23.29 -16.74 7.91
C LEU A 50 23.07 -18.10 7.26
N ALA A 51 21.80 -18.51 7.18
CA ALA A 51 21.40 -19.61 6.32
C ALA A 51 21.96 -19.36 4.92
N SER A 52 22.74 -20.32 4.44
CA SER A 52 23.35 -20.30 3.10
C SER A 52 22.26 -20.09 2.06
N VAL A 53 22.30 -18.96 1.36
CA VAL A 53 21.41 -18.66 0.24
C VAL A 53 21.73 -19.65 -0.88
N LYS A 54 20.89 -20.67 -1.07
CA LYS A 54 20.92 -21.51 -2.25
C LYS A 54 20.12 -20.84 -3.34
N THR A 55 20.77 -20.64 -4.49
CA THR A 55 20.11 -20.18 -5.71
C THR A 55 19.63 -21.39 -6.48
N SER A 56 18.37 -21.41 -6.93
CA SER A 56 17.93 -22.33 -7.98
C SER A 56 17.78 -21.60 -9.32
N TYR A 57 18.24 -22.26 -10.38
CA TYR A 57 18.01 -21.85 -11.76
C TYR A 57 16.90 -22.75 -12.29
N ILE A 58 15.83 -22.14 -12.81
CA ILE A 58 14.80 -22.86 -13.55
C ILE A 58 14.87 -22.33 -14.97
N GLU A 59 15.20 -23.24 -15.88
CA GLU A 59 15.23 -23.01 -17.31
C GLU A 59 13.95 -23.64 -17.84
N ASP A 60 12.91 -22.83 -18.00
CA ASP A 60 11.73 -23.20 -18.77
C ASP A 60 11.98 -22.65 -20.18
N ASP A 61 11.63 -23.38 -21.25
CA ASP A 61 12.06 -23.12 -22.64
C ASP A 61 11.69 -21.71 -23.21
N ILE A 62 10.97 -20.89 -22.43
CA ILE A 62 10.49 -19.56 -22.77
C ILE A 62 10.99 -18.46 -21.79
N LEU A 63 11.48 -18.80 -20.59
CA LEU A 63 11.90 -17.82 -19.58
C LEU A 63 13.03 -18.37 -18.70
N SER A 64 14.18 -17.66 -18.65
CA SER A 64 15.22 -17.92 -17.65
C SER A 64 15.10 -16.93 -16.49
N TYR A 65 15.00 -17.45 -15.26
CA TYR A 65 14.99 -16.63 -14.05
C TYR A 65 15.83 -17.26 -12.94
N LYS A 66 16.38 -16.41 -12.08
CA LYS A 66 17.19 -16.80 -10.93
C LYS A 66 16.38 -16.55 -9.66
N THR A 67 16.16 -17.59 -8.86
CA THR A 67 15.50 -17.45 -7.56
C THR A 67 16.53 -17.06 -6.51
N THR A 68 16.14 -16.18 -5.58
CA THR A 68 17.03 -15.70 -4.50
C THR A 68 16.77 -16.39 -3.16
N LEU A 69 15.73 -17.21 -3.05
CA LEU A 69 15.32 -17.93 -1.84
C LEU A 69 14.85 -19.35 -2.21
N GLU A 70 15.03 -20.33 -1.31
CA GLU A 70 14.39 -21.63 -1.42
C GLU A 70 12.90 -21.47 -1.05
N PHE A 71 12.02 -21.82 -1.97
CA PHE A 71 10.58 -21.91 -1.72
C PHE A 71 10.11 -23.31 -2.11
N GLU A 72 9.31 -23.95 -1.25
CA GLU A 72 8.57 -25.15 -1.65
C GLU A 72 7.68 -24.76 -2.84
N HIS A 73 7.97 -25.39 -3.98
CA HIS A 73 7.25 -25.13 -5.21
C HIS A 73 5.96 -25.96 -5.15
N ASP A 74 4.85 -25.32 -4.77
CA ASP A 74 3.56 -25.81 -5.24
C ASP A 74 3.57 -25.59 -6.76
N ASN A 75 3.66 -26.69 -7.51
CA ASN A 75 3.98 -26.71 -8.94
C ASN A 75 2.93 -26.03 -9.85
N GLU A 76 1.91 -25.37 -9.30
CA GLU A 76 0.88 -24.65 -10.05
C GLU A 76 0.45 -23.37 -9.30
N ILE A 77 1.16 -22.26 -9.51
CA ILE A 77 0.60 -20.92 -9.23
C ILE A 77 -0.42 -20.61 -10.33
N VAL A 78 -1.58 -21.26 -10.26
CA VAL A 78 -2.67 -21.06 -11.21
C VAL A 78 -3.64 -20.04 -10.63
N PHE A 79 -3.80 -18.92 -11.34
CA PHE A 79 -4.86 -17.97 -11.02
C PHE A 79 -6.21 -18.55 -11.42
N GLN A 80 -7.20 -18.38 -10.55
CA GLN A 80 -8.57 -18.77 -10.86
C GLN A 80 -9.14 -17.89 -11.98
N ASN A 81 -10.05 -18.45 -12.79
CA ASN A 81 -10.69 -17.73 -13.91
C ASN A 81 -11.48 -16.50 -13.43
N LYS A 82 -12.18 -16.61 -12.30
CA LYS A 82 -12.87 -15.49 -11.66
C LYS A 82 -11.93 -14.85 -10.66
N TYR A 83 -11.68 -13.55 -10.81
CA TYR A 83 -10.73 -12.84 -9.94
C TYR A 83 -11.34 -12.50 -8.58
N SER A 84 -12.54 -11.93 -8.55
CA SER A 84 -13.26 -11.48 -7.35
C SER A 84 -14.75 -11.84 -7.44
N ASP A 85 -15.38 -12.14 -6.31
CA ASP A 85 -16.84 -12.31 -6.20
C ASP A 85 -17.58 -10.99 -6.00
N MET A 86 -16.87 -9.91 -5.65
CA MET A 86 -17.44 -8.58 -5.48
C MET A 86 -17.51 -7.83 -6.82
N GLU A 87 -18.46 -6.90 -6.91
CA GLU A 87 -18.64 -6.06 -8.09
C GLU A 87 -17.60 -4.92 -8.13
N GLY A 88 -16.94 -4.75 -9.28
CA GLY A 88 -15.98 -3.67 -9.47
C GLY A 88 -14.74 -4.03 -10.30
N ILE A 89 -13.75 -3.14 -10.19
CA ILE A 89 -12.45 -3.18 -10.85
C ILE A 89 -11.39 -3.14 -9.73
N PHE A 90 -10.79 -4.28 -9.42
CA PHE A 90 -9.96 -4.47 -8.21
C PHE A 90 -8.49 -4.18 -8.42
N THR A 91 -8.03 -4.14 -9.67
CA THR A 91 -6.62 -3.99 -10.01
C THR A 91 -6.53 -3.42 -11.43
N PHE A 92 -5.33 -3.06 -11.90
CA PHE A 92 -5.15 -2.56 -13.27
C PHE A 92 -5.77 -3.53 -14.29
N ARG A 93 -6.67 -3.03 -15.15
CA ARG A 93 -7.45 -3.84 -16.11
C ARG A 93 -8.23 -5.02 -15.48
N GLY A 94 -8.61 -4.86 -14.21
CA GLY A 94 -9.69 -5.56 -13.50
C GLY A 94 -9.45 -6.98 -12.99
N ASN A 95 -8.53 -7.74 -13.58
CA ASN A 95 -8.27 -9.13 -13.18
C ASN A 95 -6.81 -9.55 -13.35
N SER A 96 -6.49 -10.79 -12.96
CA SER A 96 -5.16 -11.40 -13.08
C SER A 96 -4.64 -11.45 -14.52
N LEU A 97 -5.52 -11.59 -15.51
CA LEU A 97 -5.19 -11.58 -16.94
C LEU A 97 -5.08 -10.17 -17.54
N ARG A 98 -5.35 -9.12 -16.75
CA ARG A 98 -5.34 -7.73 -17.19
C ARG A 98 -6.22 -7.49 -18.43
N ASN A 99 -7.41 -8.09 -18.51
CA ASN A 99 -8.24 -8.03 -19.72
C ASN A 99 -9.70 -7.62 -19.49
N SER A 100 -10.06 -7.17 -18.29
CA SER A 100 -11.43 -6.76 -17.94
C SER A 100 -11.44 -5.35 -17.31
N PRO A 101 -11.13 -4.29 -18.08
CA PRO A 101 -10.98 -2.93 -17.54
C PRO A 101 -12.30 -2.23 -17.18
N SER A 102 -13.43 -2.92 -17.24
CA SER A 102 -14.76 -2.38 -16.95
C SER A 102 -15.60 -3.38 -16.17
N PHE A 103 -16.63 -2.89 -15.49
CA PHE A 103 -17.63 -3.70 -14.79
C PHE A 103 -19.03 -3.15 -15.09
N GLY A 104 -20.00 -4.04 -15.33
CA GLY A 104 -21.37 -3.67 -15.64
C GLY A 104 -21.59 -3.19 -17.08
N TYR A 105 -22.79 -2.66 -17.33
CA TYR A 105 -23.23 -2.11 -18.61
C TYR A 105 -23.80 -0.71 -18.41
N ALA A 106 -23.69 0.14 -19.43
CA ALA A 106 -24.30 1.45 -19.46
C ALA A 106 -25.26 1.55 -20.65
N ASP A 107 -26.46 2.07 -20.41
CA ASP A 107 -27.42 2.36 -21.48
C ASP A 107 -27.05 3.69 -22.15
N LEU A 108 -26.56 3.62 -23.38
CA LEU A 108 -26.09 4.77 -24.16
C LEU A 108 -27.19 5.29 -25.10
N ASN A 109 -28.32 5.71 -24.54
CA ASN A 109 -29.46 6.19 -25.32
C ASN A 109 -29.13 7.47 -26.11
N ASP A 110 -28.54 8.46 -25.44
CA ASP A 110 -28.28 9.78 -26.04
C ASP A 110 -26.87 9.93 -26.62
N LYS A 111 -25.93 9.02 -26.27
CA LYS A 111 -24.53 8.99 -26.71
C LYS A 111 -23.75 10.29 -26.46
N GLU A 112 -24.13 11.04 -25.44
CA GLU A 112 -23.44 12.23 -24.96
C GLU A 112 -22.62 11.92 -23.70
N LEU A 113 -21.58 12.72 -23.46
CA LEU A 113 -20.75 12.65 -22.26
C LEU A 113 -20.83 13.98 -21.53
N GLU A 114 -21.08 13.92 -20.22
CA GLU A 114 -21.03 15.07 -19.33
C GLU A 114 -20.10 14.81 -18.14
N ILE A 115 -19.58 15.90 -17.58
CA ILE A 115 -18.77 15.84 -16.36
C ILE A 115 -19.73 15.86 -15.17
N LEU A 116 -19.86 14.74 -14.47
CA LEU A 116 -20.68 14.66 -13.25
C LEU A 116 -20.00 15.32 -12.05
N TRP A 117 -18.69 15.14 -11.92
CA TRP A 117 -17.88 15.74 -10.87
C TRP A 117 -16.41 15.73 -11.26
N GLU A 118 -15.64 16.59 -10.60
CA GLU A 118 -14.18 16.63 -10.68
C GLU A 118 -13.60 16.58 -9.28
N PHE A 119 -12.46 15.92 -9.13
CA PHE A 119 -11.71 15.89 -7.88
C PHE A 119 -10.27 16.34 -8.11
N ARG A 120 -9.80 17.29 -7.30
CA ARG A 120 -8.45 17.82 -7.39
C ARG A 120 -7.61 17.30 -6.23
N THR A 121 -6.56 16.55 -6.56
CA THR A 121 -5.56 16.10 -5.58
C THR A 121 -4.65 17.26 -5.18
N ALA A 122 -3.82 17.05 -4.16
CA ALA A 122 -2.69 17.94 -3.95
C ALA A 122 -1.61 17.70 -5.04
N SER A 123 -0.43 18.27 -4.86
CA SER A 123 0.70 18.12 -5.77
C SER A 123 1.99 17.83 -5.01
N SER A 124 2.85 17.00 -5.60
CA SER A 124 4.26 16.85 -5.22
C SER A 124 5.20 17.24 -6.37
N SER A 125 6.45 16.77 -6.38
CA SER A 125 7.46 17.16 -7.37
C SER A 125 7.10 16.74 -8.81
N TRP A 126 6.29 15.69 -8.95
CA TRP A 126 5.74 15.22 -10.23
C TRP A 126 4.32 15.72 -10.50
N GLY A 127 3.83 16.71 -9.75
CA GLY A 127 2.47 17.23 -9.87
C GLY A 127 1.48 16.44 -9.03
N GLY A 128 0.22 16.43 -9.45
CA GLY A 128 -0.88 15.72 -8.81
C GLY A 128 -1.66 14.88 -9.80
N GLY A 129 -2.72 14.23 -9.33
CA GLY A 129 -3.63 13.45 -10.13
C GLY A 129 -3.07 12.08 -10.47
N ALA A 130 -3.48 11.58 -11.64
CA ALA A 130 -3.11 10.28 -12.17
C ALA A 130 -1.62 10.18 -12.49
N GLY A 131 -1.00 9.07 -12.10
CA GLY A 131 0.28 8.64 -12.66
C GLY A 131 0.13 7.97 -14.03
N TRP A 132 1.20 7.29 -14.47
CA TRP A 132 1.28 6.66 -15.81
C TRP A 132 0.13 5.70 -16.10
N THR A 133 -0.02 4.63 -15.30
CA THR A 133 -1.20 3.75 -15.42
C THR A 133 -2.37 4.31 -14.64
N GLY A 134 -2.14 4.82 -13.43
CA GLY A 134 -3.04 5.67 -12.65
C GLY A 134 -4.50 5.22 -12.50
N GLN A 135 -4.89 4.03 -12.96
CA GLN A 135 -6.28 3.59 -13.01
C GLN A 135 -6.78 3.44 -11.56
N PRO A 136 -7.95 4.00 -11.22
CA PRO A 136 -8.56 3.74 -9.93
C PRO A 136 -8.97 2.27 -9.80
N ALA A 137 -9.01 1.82 -8.55
CA ALA A 137 -9.92 0.73 -8.21
C ALA A 137 -11.32 1.29 -7.97
N ILE A 138 -12.33 0.55 -8.39
CA ILE A 138 -13.74 0.91 -8.20
C ILE A 138 -14.41 -0.29 -7.59
N VAL A 139 -14.95 -0.18 -6.37
CA VAL A 139 -15.45 -1.33 -5.62
C VAL A 139 -16.83 -1.05 -5.05
N LYS A 140 -17.78 -1.93 -5.33
CA LYS A 140 -19.08 -1.94 -4.65
C LYS A 140 -18.96 -2.83 -3.42
N TRP A 141 -18.80 -2.19 -2.26
CA TRP A 141 -18.56 -2.91 -1.02
C TRP A 141 -19.85 -3.55 -0.46
N PRO A 142 -19.81 -4.83 -0.08
CA PRO A 142 -20.86 -5.44 0.73
C PRO A 142 -21.15 -4.61 1.98
N LYS A 143 -22.43 -4.53 2.38
CA LYS A 143 -22.87 -3.71 3.52
C LYS A 143 -22.08 -4.01 4.81
N GLU A 144 -21.89 -5.29 5.11
CA GLU A 144 -21.14 -5.73 6.30
C GLU A 144 -19.71 -5.18 6.33
N LEU A 145 -18.99 -5.22 5.19
CA LEU A 145 -17.63 -4.68 5.10
C LEU A 145 -17.62 -3.15 5.23
N ARG A 146 -18.64 -2.44 4.70
CA ARG A 146 -18.72 -0.99 4.86
C ARG A 146 -18.87 -0.58 6.31
N GLU A 147 -19.69 -1.32 7.06
CA GLU A 147 -19.91 -1.06 8.48
C GLU A 147 -18.63 -1.27 9.30
N SER A 148 -17.80 -2.22 8.88
CA SER A 148 -16.53 -2.57 9.53
C SER A 148 -15.36 -1.64 9.17
N MET A 149 -15.46 -0.86 8.09
CA MET A 149 -14.40 0.07 7.69
C MET A 149 -14.57 1.48 8.26
N ASN A 150 -13.50 2.27 8.19
CA ASN A 150 -13.44 3.71 8.52
C ASN A 150 -14.13 4.62 7.47
N ILE A 151 -15.12 4.10 6.74
CA ILE A 151 -16.01 4.88 5.88
C ILE A 151 -16.86 5.80 6.78
N TYR A 152 -17.09 7.04 6.37
CA TYR A 152 -17.97 7.96 7.10
C TYR A 152 -19.43 7.44 7.13
N ASP A 153 -20.13 7.70 8.23
CA ASP A 153 -21.45 7.14 8.49
C ASP A 153 -22.49 7.42 7.40
N GLU A 154 -22.39 8.56 6.71
CA GLU A 154 -23.29 8.92 5.60
C GLU A 154 -23.26 7.92 4.43
N PHE A 155 -22.17 7.16 4.28
CA PHE A 155 -21.98 6.20 3.20
C PHE A 155 -22.16 4.74 3.64
N LYS A 156 -22.04 4.44 4.93
CA LYS A 156 -22.20 3.06 5.46
C LYS A 156 -23.59 2.48 5.20
N GLY A 157 -24.62 3.30 5.33
CA GLY A 157 -26.02 2.91 5.09
C GLY A 157 -26.51 3.12 3.65
N LYS A 158 -25.72 3.77 2.78
CA LYS A 158 -26.15 4.15 1.44
C LYS A 158 -26.35 2.92 0.56
N GLU A 159 -27.52 2.77 -0.04
CA GLU A 159 -27.77 1.74 -1.05
C GLU A 159 -26.93 2.02 -2.30
N ASP A 160 -26.44 0.98 -2.96
CA ASP A 160 -25.57 1.07 -4.15
C ASP A 160 -24.29 1.90 -3.98
N PHE A 161 -23.80 2.05 -2.74
CA PHE A 161 -22.51 2.69 -2.49
C PHE A 161 -21.38 1.99 -3.25
N THR A 162 -20.72 2.76 -4.12
CA THR A 162 -19.53 2.34 -4.86
C THR A 162 -18.43 3.33 -4.59
N GLU A 163 -17.27 2.82 -4.18
CA GLU A 163 -16.11 3.63 -3.82
C GLU A 163 -15.06 3.60 -4.93
N VAL A 164 -14.58 4.78 -5.30
CA VAL A 164 -13.43 5.00 -6.16
C VAL A 164 -12.21 5.20 -5.26
N ILE A 165 -11.21 4.34 -5.42
CA ILE A 165 -9.99 4.35 -4.63
C ILE A 165 -8.82 4.68 -5.56
N TYR A 166 -8.15 5.81 -5.28
CA TYR A 166 -7.28 6.45 -6.25
C TYR A 166 -5.92 6.80 -5.63
N GLY A 167 -4.85 6.16 -6.11
CA GLY A 167 -3.47 6.53 -5.78
C GLY A 167 -3.02 7.70 -6.65
N SER A 168 -2.40 8.71 -6.04
CA SER A 168 -2.06 9.97 -6.72
C SER A 168 -0.57 10.28 -6.67
N LEU A 169 -0.10 11.06 -7.65
CA LEU A 169 1.27 11.57 -7.74
C LEU A 169 1.68 12.46 -6.56
N ASP A 170 0.73 12.89 -5.74
CA ASP A 170 1.00 13.62 -4.49
C ASP A 170 1.28 12.71 -3.28
N GLY A 171 1.38 11.39 -3.50
CA GLY A 171 1.69 10.38 -2.50
C GLY A 171 0.56 10.08 -1.52
N ASN A 172 -0.68 10.38 -1.90
CA ASN A 172 -1.89 10.02 -1.15
C ASN A 172 -2.77 9.02 -1.91
N ILE A 173 -3.50 8.22 -1.15
CA ILE A 173 -4.64 7.44 -1.64
C ILE A 173 -5.92 8.13 -1.21
N TYR A 174 -6.75 8.47 -2.20
CA TYR A 174 -8.04 9.09 -2.02
C TYR A 174 -9.17 8.07 -2.13
N PHE A 175 -10.25 8.31 -1.40
CA PHE A 175 -11.45 7.49 -1.38
C PHE A 175 -12.66 8.37 -1.67
N LEU A 176 -13.34 8.12 -2.78
CA LEU A 176 -14.42 8.97 -3.29
C LEU A 176 -15.66 8.14 -3.58
N GLU A 177 -16.84 8.72 -3.42
CA GLU A 177 -18.09 8.06 -3.82
C GLU A 177 -18.32 8.27 -5.33
N LEU A 178 -18.58 7.19 -6.06
CA LEU A 178 -18.59 7.18 -7.52
C LEU A 178 -19.56 8.18 -8.16
N ASN A 179 -20.72 8.43 -7.55
CA ASN A 179 -21.77 9.26 -8.15
C ASN A 179 -21.58 10.76 -7.85
N SER A 180 -20.95 11.10 -6.72
CA SER A 180 -20.87 12.48 -6.22
C SER A 180 -19.47 13.04 -6.12
N GLY A 181 -18.42 12.20 -6.21
CA GLY A 181 -17.04 12.61 -6.03
C GLY A 181 -16.68 13.03 -4.59
N LYS A 182 -17.60 12.87 -3.63
CA LYS A 182 -17.36 13.20 -2.22
C LYS A 182 -16.37 12.24 -1.58
N THR A 183 -15.52 12.76 -0.70
CA THR A 183 -14.60 11.95 0.10
C THR A 183 -15.37 11.04 1.05
N THR A 184 -15.10 9.74 1.01
CA THR A 184 -15.82 8.73 1.80
C THR A 184 -15.15 8.40 3.13
N ARG A 185 -13.88 8.79 3.27
CA ARG A 185 -13.03 8.62 4.45
C ARG A 185 -11.76 9.47 4.31
N ASP A 186 -10.98 9.53 5.38
CA ASP A 186 -9.67 10.20 5.37
C ASP A 186 -8.73 9.52 4.35
N LYS A 187 -7.94 10.34 3.66
CA LYS A 187 -6.93 9.84 2.72
C LYS A 187 -5.81 9.11 3.46
N ILE A 188 -5.27 8.05 2.86
CA ILE A 188 -4.04 7.41 3.37
C ILE A 188 -2.85 8.17 2.80
N LYS A 189 -1.98 8.66 3.68
CA LYS A 189 -0.69 9.25 3.27
C LYS A 189 0.34 8.13 3.13
N VAL A 190 0.75 7.84 1.90
CA VAL A 190 1.81 6.86 1.62
C VAL A 190 3.17 7.50 1.83
N GLY A 191 3.36 8.69 1.26
CA GLY A 191 4.59 9.48 1.42
C GLY A 191 5.14 9.90 0.08
N ASN A 192 5.53 8.93 -0.76
CA ASN A 192 6.06 9.19 -2.09
C ASN A 192 4.99 9.11 -3.19
N PRO A 193 5.19 9.76 -4.35
CA PRO A 193 4.27 9.74 -5.48
C PRO A 193 3.87 8.34 -5.93
N ILE A 194 2.57 8.13 -6.15
CA ILE A 194 2.03 6.87 -6.66
C ILE A 194 1.79 7.05 -8.16
N LYS A 195 2.61 6.38 -8.98
CA LYS A 195 2.47 6.41 -10.44
C LYS A 195 1.58 5.29 -10.97
N GLY A 196 1.69 4.13 -10.33
CA GLY A 196 0.98 2.92 -10.69
C GLY A 196 -0.48 2.88 -10.25
N SER A 197 -1.20 1.86 -10.69
CA SER A 197 -2.52 1.52 -10.15
C SER A 197 -2.37 0.69 -8.88
N LEU A 198 -3.06 1.09 -7.82
CA LEU A 198 -3.23 0.25 -6.63
C LEU A 198 -4.07 -1.00 -6.93
N SER A 199 -4.08 -1.94 -6.00
CA SER A 199 -4.96 -3.12 -6.03
C SER A 199 -5.71 -3.28 -4.72
N ILE A 200 -6.88 -3.87 -4.81
CA ILE A 200 -7.74 -4.24 -3.70
C ILE A 200 -7.80 -5.75 -3.64
N ASP A 201 -7.78 -6.30 -2.43
CA ASP A 201 -7.85 -7.74 -2.26
C ASP A 201 -9.17 -8.31 -2.80
N PRO A 202 -9.12 -9.25 -3.75
CA PRO A 202 -10.31 -9.74 -4.42
C PRO A 202 -11.11 -10.76 -3.59
N ARG A 203 -10.61 -11.17 -2.41
CA ARG A 203 -11.28 -12.17 -1.54
C ARG A 203 -12.36 -11.57 -0.64
N GLY A 204 -12.57 -10.25 -0.69
CA GLY A 204 -13.44 -9.56 0.27
C GLY A 204 -12.77 -9.32 1.62
N ILE A 205 -11.44 -9.32 1.64
CA ILE A 205 -10.66 -8.88 2.80
C ILE A 205 -10.35 -7.38 2.60
N PRO A 206 -10.58 -6.51 3.59
CA PRO A 206 -10.31 -5.07 3.44
C PRO A 206 -8.80 -4.76 3.46
N LEU A 207 -8.09 -5.17 2.41
CA LEU A 207 -6.67 -4.93 2.16
C LEU A 207 -6.45 -4.16 0.85
N LEU A 208 -5.48 -3.26 0.88
CA LEU A 208 -5.04 -2.45 -0.25
C LEU A 208 -3.53 -2.62 -0.47
N TYR A 209 -3.14 -2.74 -1.73
CA TYR A 209 -1.77 -2.93 -2.19
C TYR A 209 -1.37 -1.75 -3.07
N VAL A 210 -0.23 -1.11 -2.78
CA VAL A 210 0.22 0.07 -3.54
C VAL A 210 1.73 0.17 -3.59
N GLY A 211 2.25 0.57 -4.76
CA GLY A 211 3.65 0.87 -4.96
C GLY A 211 3.92 2.38 -5.03
N GLU A 212 5.09 2.79 -4.55
CA GLU A 212 5.60 4.14 -4.66
C GLU A 212 6.49 4.25 -5.90
N GLY A 213 6.20 5.22 -6.77
CA GLY A 213 6.76 5.32 -8.11
C GLY A 213 7.95 6.29 -8.26
N ILE A 214 8.15 7.20 -7.31
CA ILE A 214 9.20 8.22 -7.34
C ILE A 214 9.88 8.30 -5.97
N ASN A 215 11.21 8.39 -5.96
CA ASN A 215 11.97 8.57 -4.74
C ASN A 215 12.05 10.05 -4.35
N GLU A 216 11.14 10.51 -3.49
CA GLU A 216 11.17 11.86 -2.92
C GLU A 216 11.70 11.89 -1.48
N SER A 217 11.32 10.90 -0.65
CA SER A 217 11.76 10.83 0.74
C SER A 217 11.61 9.44 1.34
N GLY A 218 12.41 9.15 2.38
CA GLY A 218 12.25 7.95 3.18
C GLY A 218 12.49 6.64 2.40
N VAL A 219 11.77 5.60 2.81
CA VAL A 219 11.75 4.31 2.11
C VAL A 219 10.81 4.44 0.92
N VAL A 220 11.22 3.91 -0.22
CA VAL A 220 10.39 3.76 -1.41
C VAL A 220 10.21 2.27 -1.62
N GLY A 221 8.97 1.84 -1.82
CA GLY A 221 8.76 0.48 -2.27
C GLY A 221 7.30 0.12 -2.42
N PHE A 222 6.93 -1.01 -1.85
CA PHE A 222 5.59 -1.58 -1.95
C PHE A 222 4.97 -1.71 -0.56
N ASN A 223 3.71 -1.28 -0.44
CA ASN A 223 3.03 -1.14 0.83
C ASN A 223 1.70 -1.90 0.80
N ILE A 224 1.35 -2.48 1.96
CA ILE A 224 0.04 -3.10 2.19
C ILE A 224 -0.64 -2.37 3.34
N TYR A 225 -1.89 -1.98 3.13
CA TYR A 225 -2.70 -1.24 4.10
C TYR A 225 -3.98 -2.00 4.44
N SER A 226 -4.39 -1.90 5.70
CA SER A 226 -5.72 -2.22 6.17
C SER A 226 -6.70 -1.12 5.73
N LEU A 227 -7.78 -1.49 5.05
CA LEU A 227 -8.90 -0.59 4.74
C LEU A 227 -9.92 -0.50 5.87
N ILE A 228 -9.74 -1.26 6.96
CA ILE A 228 -10.54 -1.12 8.19
C ILE A 228 -10.28 0.24 8.81
N ASP A 229 -9.02 0.63 8.92
CA ASP A 229 -8.56 1.78 9.69
C ASP A 229 -7.52 2.65 8.97
N GLY A 230 -7.04 2.24 7.80
CA GLY A 230 -6.00 2.95 7.03
C GLY A 230 -4.58 2.68 7.51
N CYS A 231 -4.36 1.73 8.42
CA CYS A 231 -3.04 1.41 8.96
C CYS A 231 -2.16 0.67 7.94
N LYS A 232 -0.88 1.03 7.87
CA LYS A 232 0.12 0.26 7.12
C LYS A 232 0.41 -1.04 7.86
N LEU A 233 0.26 -2.16 7.18
CA LEU A 233 0.53 -3.51 7.71
C LEU A 233 1.89 -4.03 7.28
N TYR A 234 2.37 -3.62 6.10
CA TYR A 234 3.65 -4.08 5.56
C TYR A 234 4.29 -3.03 4.64
N GLU A 235 5.62 -2.98 4.66
CA GLU A 235 6.46 -2.15 3.81
C GLU A 235 7.63 -3.00 3.28
N LEU A 236 7.64 -3.25 1.98
CA LEU A 236 8.79 -3.79 1.26
C LEU A 236 9.66 -2.64 0.81
N ASN A 237 10.92 -2.62 1.23
CA ASN A 237 11.90 -1.66 0.73
C ASN A 237 12.40 -2.06 -0.66
N GLY A 238 12.20 -1.20 -1.66
CA GLY A 238 12.64 -1.45 -3.02
C GLY A 238 14.15 -1.33 -3.25
N SER A 239 14.90 -0.79 -2.28
CA SER A 239 16.37 -0.83 -2.26
C SER A 239 16.87 -2.21 -1.85
N ASP A 240 16.57 -3.19 -2.69
CA ASP A 240 16.85 -4.60 -2.47
C ASP A 240 18.30 -4.93 -2.86
N LYS A 241 19.01 -5.69 -2.01
CA LYS A 241 20.40 -6.10 -2.27
C LYS A 241 20.54 -7.01 -3.50
N TYR A 242 19.44 -7.65 -3.94
CA TYR A 242 19.40 -8.48 -5.13
C TYR A 242 18.98 -7.71 -6.38
N ALA A 243 18.57 -6.44 -6.26
CA ALA A 243 18.14 -5.63 -7.38
C ALA A 243 19.29 -5.40 -8.37
N SER A 244 18.99 -5.56 -9.66
CA SER A 244 19.94 -5.26 -10.74
C SER A 244 19.96 -3.76 -11.08
N ARG A 245 18.90 -3.02 -10.70
CA ARG A 245 18.76 -1.58 -10.91
C ARG A 245 18.55 -0.88 -9.57
N GLY A 246 19.32 0.17 -9.31
CA GLY A 246 19.22 0.99 -8.08
C GLY A 246 18.01 1.92 -8.01
N TRP A 247 16.95 1.66 -8.78
CA TRP A 247 15.72 2.45 -8.77
C TRP A 247 14.64 1.70 -7.98
N PRO A 248 14.35 2.08 -6.72
CA PRO A 248 13.57 1.27 -5.77
C PRO A 248 12.05 1.31 -5.99
N ALA A 249 11.59 1.89 -7.09
CA ALA A 249 10.18 2.19 -7.30
C ALA A 249 9.32 0.98 -7.69
N PHE A 250 8.02 1.11 -7.48
CA PHE A 250 7.00 0.14 -7.84
C PHE A 250 5.85 0.85 -8.56
N ASP A 251 5.91 0.84 -9.90
CA ASP A 251 4.84 1.36 -10.75
C ASP A 251 3.80 0.29 -11.13
N SER A 252 4.13 -0.98 -10.91
CA SER A 252 3.24 -2.08 -11.30
C SER A 252 2.05 -2.18 -10.35
N SER A 253 0.93 -2.68 -10.88
CA SER A 253 -0.21 -3.06 -10.05
C SER A 253 0.01 -4.49 -9.56
N ALA A 254 -0.24 -4.74 -8.29
CA ALA A 254 -0.09 -6.08 -7.72
C ALA A 254 -1.17 -7.04 -8.26
N ILE A 255 -0.94 -8.35 -8.18
CA ILE A 255 -1.97 -9.37 -8.40
C ILE A 255 -2.00 -10.28 -7.19
N VAL A 256 -3.17 -10.44 -6.59
CA VAL A 256 -3.38 -11.38 -5.49
C VAL A 256 -3.76 -12.73 -6.06
N ASN A 257 -3.04 -13.78 -5.67
CA ASN A 257 -3.49 -15.15 -5.86
C ASN A 257 -4.31 -15.56 -4.63
N THR A 258 -5.61 -15.73 -4.84
CA THR A 258 -6.56 -16.04 -3.77
C THR A 258 -6.39 -17.44 -3.19
N ALA A 259 -5.96 -18.40 -4.00
CA ALA A 259 -5.80 -19.79 -3.61
C ALA A 259 -4.56 -19.98 -2.72
N THR A 260 -3.48 -19.25 -3.02
CA THR A 260 -2.20 -19.38 -2.31
C THR A 260 -1.99 -18.31 -1.25
N ASP A 261 -2.93 -17.38 -1.05
CA ASP A 261 -2.76 -16.26 -0.12
C ASP A 261 -1.42 -15.53 -0.33
N SER A 262 -1.17 -15.16 -1.59
CA SER A 262 0.07 -14.49 -1.97
C SER A 262 -0.20 -13.34 -2.92
N VAL A 263 0.74 -12.40 -2.99
CA VAL A 263 0.71 -11.27 -3.91
C VAL A 263 1.95 -11.27 -4.79
N VAL A 264 1.74 -11.06 -6.09
CA VAL A 264 2.80 -10.92 -7.08
C VAL A 264 2.89 -9.47 -7.54
N VAL A 265 4.08 -8.89 -7.49
CA VAL A 265 4.32 -7.49 -7.89
C VAL A 265 5.71 -7.31 -8.51
N GLY A 266 5.78 -6.54 -9.60
CA GLY A 266 7.05 -6.20 -10.24
C GLY A 266 7.61 -4.88 -9.70
N GLY A 267 8.89 -4.87 -9.34
CA GLY A 267 9.62 -3.65 -9.02
C GLY A 267 10.33 -3.10 -10.25
N GLU A 268 10.43 -1.77 -10.35
CA GLU A 268 11.29 -1.12 -11.34
C GLU A 268 12.79 -1.32 -11.05
N ASN A 269 13.11 -1.88 -9.89
CA ASN A 269 14.45 -2.30 -9.47
C ASN A 269 14.93 -3.58 -10.18
N GLY A 270 14.10 -4.16 -11.05
CA GLY A 270 14.44 -5.32 -11.87
C GLY A 270 14.10 -6.67 -11.23
N LEU A 271 13.28 -6.67 -10.17
CA LEU A 271 12.85 -7.88 -9.48
C LEU A 271 11.34 -8.11 -9.63
N LEU A 272 10.97 -9.39 -9.67
CA LEU A 272 9.59 -9.84 -9.51
C LEU A 272 9.45 -10.46 -8.11
N TYR A 273 8.52 -9.93 -7.33
CA TYR A 273 8.26 -10.38 -5.98
C TYR A 273 7.04 -11.27 -5.95
N ASN A 274 7.14 -12.43 -5.29
CA ASN A 274 6.02 -13.26 -4.89
C ASN A 274 6.03 -13.34 -3.36
N ILE A 275 5.08 -12.67 -2.73
CA ILE A 275 5.03 -12.44 -1.29
C ILE A 275 3.88 -13.26 -0.73
N LYS A 276 4.18 -14.24 0.13
CA LYS A 276 3.17 -14.91 0.93
C LYS A 276 2.64 -13.91 1.96
N LEU A 277 1.32 -13.82 2.11
CA LEU A 277 0.69 -12.83 3.00
C LEU A 277 0.42 -13.38 4.40
N ASN A 278 0.16 -14.68 4.53
CA ASN A 278 -0.26 -15.32 5.77
C ASN A 278 -1.42 -14.55 6.45
N THR A 279 -2.41 -14.19 5.63
CA THR A 279 -3.47 -13.26 6.01
C THR A 279 -4.34 -13.88 7.10
N THR A 280 -4.46 -13.19 8.23
CA THR A 280 -5.46 -13.50 9.26
C THR A 280 -6.47 -12.37 9.33
N TYR A 281 -7.71 -12.64 8.91
CA TYR A 281 -8.82 -11.69 9.00
C TYR A 281 -9.89 -12.17 9.97
N ASP A 282 -9.95 -11.54 11.14
CA ASP A 282 -11.00 -11.77 12.13
C ASP A 282 -12.13 -10.75 11.93
N LYS A 283 -13.22 -11.20 11.31
CA LYS A 283 -14.41 -10.37 11.05
C LYS A 283 -15.12 -9.94 12.34
N ASN A 284 -15.11 -10.79 13.38
CA ASN A 284 -15.83 -10.52 14.62
C ASN A 284 -15.16 -9.41 15.42
N ASN A 285 -13.82 -9.46 15.48
CA ASN A 285 -13.02 -8.44 16.14
C ASN A 285 -12.61 -7.29 15.20
N ASN A 286 -12.91 -7.42 13.90
CA ASN A 286 -12.61 -6.46 12.85
C ASN A 286 -11.12 -6.08 12.81
N THR A 287 -10.26 -7.10 12.75
CA THR A 287 -8.81 -6.97 12.71
C THR A 287 -8.20 -7.78 11.58
N ILE A 288 -7.17 -7.24 10.93
CA ILE A 288 -6.37 -7.95 9.92
C ILE A 288 -4.89 -7.92 10.32
N SER A 289 -4.20 -9.03 10.10
CA SER A 289 -2.74 -9.10 10.10
C SER A 289 -2.23 -9.86 8.88
N ILE A 290 -0.97 -9.60 8.54
CA ILE A 290 -0.15 -10.30 7.54
C ILE A 290 1.23 -10.55 8.17
N ASP A 291 1.88 -11.67 7.83
CA ASP A 291 3.18 -12.08 8.38
C ASP A 291 4.13 -12.66 7.32
#